data_AF-A0A831LL28-F1
#
_entry.id   AF-A0A831LL28-F1
#
_cell.length_a   1.000
_cell.length_b   1.000
_cell.length_c   1.000
_cell.angle_alpha   90.00
_cell.angle_beta   90.00
_cell.angle_gamma   90.00
#
_symmetry.space_group_name_H-M   'P 1'
#
loop_
_entity.id
_entity.type
_entity.pdbx_description
1 polymer ?
#
loop_
_entity_poly.entity_id
_entity_poly.type
_entity_poly.pdbx_seq_one_letter_code
_entity_poly.pdbx_strand_id
1 'polypeptide(L)'
;MQVIELELNHFNFYNPANGVLICSNEQGYNLEEKSFIGYWLDEVINEPFVKDEKLLKAWEEVWEKSLDAEEAAAEDDLLPDNGEILDTFLENYEHEGWFAFKIITGPEAGGPGYETAWFVLNLFE
;
A
#
# COMPACT_ATOMS: atom_id res chain seq x y z
N MET A 1 -2.79 7.56 9.37
CA MET A 1 -1.40 7.13 9.66
C MET A 1 -0.46 7.94 8.78
N GLN A 2 0.84 8.01 9.06
CA GLN A 2 1.75 8.73 8.15
C GLN A 2 2.08 7.86 6.92
N VAL A 3 1.91 8.41 5.72
CA VAL A 3 2.42 7.83 4.47
C VAL A 3 3.82 8.39 4.19
N ILE A 4 4.77 7.51 3.93
CA ILE A 4 6.16 7.83 3.62
C ILE A 4 6.44 7.33 2.21
N GLU A 5 6.69 8.25 1.30
CA GLU A 5 7.05 7.93 -0.09
C GLU A 5 8.57 7.65 -0.21
N LEU A 6 8.91 6.56 -0.90
CA LEU A 6 10.27 6.14 -1.16
C LEU A 6 10.42 5.75 -2.63
N GLU A 7 11.25 6.50 -3.35
CA GLU A 7 11.68 6.12 -4.69
C GLU A 7 12.92 5.22 -4.60
N LEU A 8 12.79 3.98 -5.08
CA LEU A 8 13.87 2.99 -5.06
C LEU A 8 14.18 2.49 -6.47
N ASN A 9 15.45 2.17 -6.73
CA ASN A 9 15.87 1.48 -7.96
C ASN A 9 15.81 -0.06 -7.83
N HIS A 10 15.22 -0.56 -6.74
CA HIS A 10 15.07 -1.97 -6.43
C HIS A 10 13.82 -2.20 -5.57
N PHE A 11 13.29 -3.41 -5.58
CA PHE A 11 12.15 -3.78 -4.74
C PHE A 11 12.54 -4.30 -3.35
N ASN A 12 13.82 -4.24 -2.98
CA ASN A 12 14.25 -4.66 -1.65
C ASN A 12 13.83 -3.63 -0.61
N PHE A 13 12.95 -4.01 0.30
CA PHE A 13 12.48 -3.17 1.40
C PHE A 13 12.68 -3.87 2.74
N TYR A 14 13.21 -3.12 3.70
CA TYR A 14 13.49 -3.57 5.06
C TYR A 14 12.74 -2.69 6.05
N ASN A 15 12.25 -3.27 7.13
CA ASN A 15 11.65 -2.50 8.21
C ASN A 15 12.71 -1.56 8.81
N PRO A 16 12.49 -0.24 8.80
CA PRO A 16 13.49 0.74 9.24
C PRO A 16 13.76 0.71 10.75
N ALA A 17 12.85 0.16 11.57
CA ALA A 17 13.00 0.09 13.02
C ALA A 17 13.88 -1.09 13.47
N ASN A 18 13.82 -2.23 12.78
CA ASN A 18 14.47 -3.47 13.23
C ASN A 18 15.41 -4.12 12.18
N GLY A 19 15.41 -3.63 10.93
CA GLY A 19 16.25 -4.13 9.84
C GLY A 19 15.81 -5.46 9.23
N VAL A 20 14.63 -5.99 9.59
CA VAL A 20 14.10 -7.23 9.03
C VAL A 20 13.66 -6.99 7.58
N LEU A 21 13.94 -7.95 6.69
CA LEU A 21 13.49 -7.93 5.30
C LEU A 21 11.96 -8.05 5.23
N ILE A 22 11.32 -7.08 4.57
CA ILE A 22 9.87 -7.07 4.32
C ILE A 22 9.55 -7.60 2.95
N CYS A 23 10.24 -7.14 1.91
CA CYS A 23 10.12 -7.72 0.57
C CYS A 23 11.41 -7.65 -0.23
N SER A 24 11.54 -8.56 -1.20
CA SER A 24 12.60 -8.55 -2.22
C SER A 24 12.16 -9.31 -3.46
N ASN A 25 12.81 -9.06 -4.59
CA ASN A 25 12.59 -9.82 -5.83
C ASN A 25 12.93 -11.32 -5.69
N GLU A 26 13.85 -11.68 -4.80
CA GLU A 26 14.30 -13.07 -4.63
C GLU A 26 13.41 -13.88 -3.69
N GLN A 27 12.89 -13.25 -2.63
CA GLN A 27 12.18 -13.93 -1.53
C GLN A 27 10.69 -13.60 -1.48
N GLY A 28 10.20 -12.66 -2.30
CA GLY A 28 8.82 -12.18 -2.23
C GLY A 28 8.57 -11.39 -0.95
N TYR A 29 7.35 -11.48 -0.43
CA TYR A 29 6.89 -10.78 0.78
C TYR A 29 7.05 -11.63 2.04
N ASN A 30 7.66 -11.06 3.09
CA ASN A 30 7.80 -11.70 4.40
C ASN A 30 6.53 -11.51 5.24
N LEU A 31 5.48 -12.26 4.88
CA LEU A 31 4.16 -12.15 5.53
C LEU A 31 4.16 -12.61 6.99
N GLU A 32 5.16 -13.37 7.44
CA GLU A 32 5.27 -13.84 8.83
C GLU A 32 5.88 -12.79 9.78
N GLU A 33 6.45 -11.70 9.25
CA GLU A 33 7.04 -10.66 10.09
C GLU A 33 5.97 -9.99 10.95
N LYS A 34 6.24 -9.86 12.25
CA LYS A 34 5.24 -9.38 13.22
C LYS A 34 4.79 -7.96 12.93
N SER A 35 5.75 -7.07 12.67
CA SER A 35 5.48 -5.68 12.33
C SER A 35 4.70 -5.51 11.02
N PHE A 36 4.62 -6.54 10.18
CA PHE A 36 3.96 -6.45 8.89
C PHE A 36 2.44 -6.51 9.04
N ILE A 37 1.75 -5.42 8.70
CA ILE A 37 0.30 -5.32 8.83
C ILE A 37 -0.40 -5.62 7.50
N GLY A 38 0.15 -5.16 6.39
CA GLY A 38 -0.44 -5.43 5.07
C GLY A 38 0.26 -4.71 3.92
N TYR A 39 -0.19 -5.00 2.70
CA TYR A 39 0.25 -4.32 1.50
C TYR A 39 -0.85 -4.18 0.44
N TRP A 40 -0.66 -3.18 -0.41
CA TRP A 40 -1.40 -2.94 -1.65
C TRP A 40 -0.43 -2.83 -2.81
N LEU A 41 -0.85 -3.29 -3.98
CA LEU A 41 -0.12 -3.14 -5.25
C LEU A 41 -0.99 -2.33 -6.19
N ASP A 42 -0.39 -1.39 -6.92
CA ASP A 42 -1.11 -0.53 -7.86
C ASP A 42 -1.93 -1.33 -8.89
N GLU A 43 -1.36 -2.42 -9.42
CA GLU A 43 -2.02 -3.26 -10.43
C GLU A 43 -3.27 -4.00 -9.91
N VAL A 44 -3.36 -4.24 -8.61
CA VAL A 44 -4.41 -5.05 -7.96
C VAL A 44 -4.81 -4.46 -6.61
N ILE A 45 -5.03 -3.15 -6.59
CA ILE A 45 -5.29 -2.38 -5.36
C ILE A 45 -6.56 -2.86 -4.60
N ASN A 46 -7.49 -3.47 -5.34
CA ASN A 46 -8.73 -4.05 -4.83
C ASN A 46 -8.55 -5.43 -4.19
N GLU A 47 -7.37 -6.04 -4.31
CA GLU A 47 -7.04 -7.35 -3.73
C GLU A 47 -5.83 -7.24 -2.77
N PRO A 48 -5.91 -6.40 -1.71
CA PRO A 48 -4.79 -6.25 -0.81
C PRO A 48 -4.61 -7.46 0.09
N PHE A 49 -3.41 -7.60 0.64
CA PHE A 49 -3.17 -8.49 1.75
C PHE A 49 -3.10 -7.67 3.03
N VAL A 50 -4.01 -7.90 3.98
CA VAL A 50 -4.03 -7.18 5.26
C VAL A 50 -4.32 -8.18 6.38
N LYS A 51 -3.49 -8.19 7.42
CA LYS A 51 -3.66 -9.05 8.59
C LYS A 51 -4.70 -8.52 9.57
N ASP A 52 -4.81 -7.20 9.69
CA ASP A 52 -5.78 -6.57 10.57
C ASP A 52 -7.16 -6.48 9.89
N GLU A 53 -8.13 -7.22 10.44
CA GLU A 53 -9.48 -7.30 9.88
C GLU A 53 -10.20 -5.95 9.84
N LYS A 54 -9.90 -5.03 10.77
CA LYS A 54 -10.56 -3.72 10.80
C LYS A 54 -10.02 -2.80 9.71
N LEU A 55 -8.71 -2.82 9.48
CA LEU A 55 -8.09 -2.09 8.39
C LEU A 55 -8.58 -2.62 7.03
N LEU A 56 -8.64 -3.94 6.86
CA LEU A 56 -9.15 -4.55 5.63
C LEU A 56 -10.60 -4.13 5.35
N LYS A 57 -11.48 -4.27 6.34
CA LYS A 57 -12.89 -3.90 6.19
C LYS A 57 -13.07 -2.40 5.92
N ALA A 58 -12.29 -1.55 6.59
CA ALA A 58 -12.35 -0.11 6.35
C ALA A 58 -11.91 0.25 4.92
N TRP A 59 -10.92 -0.45 4.37
CA TRP A 59 -10.52 -0.29 2.98
C TRP A 59 -11.62 -0.77 2.02
N GLU A 60 -12.20 -1.96 2.25
CA GLU A 60 -13.29 -2.50 1.43
C GLU A 60 -14.48 -1.52 1.34
N GLU A 61 -14.85 -0.88 2.45
CA GLU A 61 -15.92 0.13 2.49
C GLU A 61 -15.57 1.42 1.71
N VAL A 62 -14.28 1.79 1.61
CA VAL A 62 -13.83 2.93 0.80
C VAL A 62 -13.84 2.55 -0.67
N TRP A 63 -13.34 1.36 -1.00
CA TRP A 63 -13.28 0.84 -2.36
C TRP A 63 -14.67 0.63 -2.97
N GLU A 64 -15.62 0.08 -2.21
CA GLU A 64 -17.01 -0.08 -2.69
C GLU A 64 -17.65 1.29 -3.02
N LYS A 65 -17.40 2.30 -2.17
CA LYS A 65 -17.90 3.67 -2.41
C LYS A 65 -17.23 4.34 -3.60
N SER A 66 -15.96 4.05 -3.88
CA SER A 66 -15.31 4.59 -5.08
C SER A 66 -15.94 4.00 -6.33
N LEU A 67 -16.20 2.69 -6.37
CA LEU A 67 -16.88 2.04 -7.49
C LEU A 67 -18.28 2.62 -7.74
N ASP A 68 -19.09 2.83 -6.70
CA ASP A 68 -20.40 3.47 -6.81
C ASP A 68 -20.30 4.90 -7.38
N ALA A 69 -19.25 5.64 -6.99
CA ALA A 69 -18.99 6.98 -7.50
C ALA A 69 -18.56 6.97 -8.97
N GLU A 70 -17.73 6.02 -9.39
CA GLU A 70 -17.35 5.84 -10.80
C GLU A 70 -18.57 5.53 -11.67
N GLU A 71 -19.44 4.60 -11.24
CA GLU A 71 -20.66 4.25 -11.95
C GLU A 71 -21.62 5.46 -12.07
N ALA A 72 -21.70 6.29 -11.02
CA ALA A 72 -22.50 7.50 -11.02
C ALA A 72 -21.89 8.66 -11.83
N ALA A 73 -20.56 8.71 -11.97
CA ALA A 73 -19.81 9.80 -12.60
C ALA A 73 -19.56 9.57 -14.11
N ALA A 74 -20.35 8.71 -14.76
CA ALA A 74 -20.22 8.22 -16.15
C ALA A 74 -20.01 9.26 -17.29
N GLU A 75 -19.83 10.55 -16.99
CA GLU A 75 -19.59 11.63 -17.95
C GLU A 75 -18.35 12.51 -17.66
N ASP A 76 -17.63 12.38 -16.53
CA ASP A 76 -16.51 13.29 -16.19
C ASP A 76 -15.20 12.52 -15.92
N ASP A 77 -14.17 12.76 -16.75
CA ASP A 77 -12.82 12.16 -16.74
C ASP A 77 -11.97 12.56 -15.50
N LEU A 78 -12.60 12.97 -14.41
CA LEU A 78 -11.97 13.56 -13.22
C LEU A 78 -12.05 12.65 -11.98
N LEU A 79 -12.17 11.35 -12.17
CA LEU A 79 -12.07 10.40 -11.06
C LEU A 79 -10.64 10.41 -10.50
N PRO A 80 -10.48 10.46 -9.17
CA PRO A 80 -9.17 10.41 -8.54
C PRO A 80 -8.48 9.08 -8.85
N ASP A 81 -7.16 9.12 -9.00
CA ASP A 81 -6.36 7.92 -9.24
C ASP A 81 -6.51 6.93 -8.07
N ASN A 82 -6.52 5.63 -8.36
CA ASN A 82 -6.68 4.59 -7.34
C ASN A 82 -5.63 4.70 -6.21
N GLY A 83 -4.39 5.04 -6.56
CA GLY A 83 -3.33 5.29 -5.60
C GLY A 83 -3.60 6.51 -4.73
N GLU A 84 -4.20 7.58 -5.26
CA GLU A 84 -4.61 8.77 -4.49
C GLU A 84 -5.74 8.45 -3.51
N ILE A 85 -6.69 7.58 -3.89
CA ILE A 85 -7.75 7.09 -3.01
C ILE A 85 -7.12 6.33 -1.82
N LEU A 86 -6.16 5.45 -2.11
CA LEU A 86 -5.46 4.68 -1.08
C LEU A 86 -4.60 5.56 -0.17
N ASP A 87 -3.82 6.50 -0.73
CA ASP A 87 -3.02 7.46 0.03
C ASP A 87 -3.93 8.23 1.01
N THR A 88 -5.05 8.76 0.51
CA THR A 88 -6.03 9.48 1.33
C THR A 88 -6.62 8.60 2.43
N PHE A 89 -6.98 7.34 2.10
CA PHE A 89 -7.49 6.39 3.08
C PHE A 89 -6.47 6.13 4.20
N LEU A 90 -5.23 5.82 3.84
CA LEU A 90 -4.17 5.53 4.81
C LEU A 90 -3.85 6.76 5.66
N GLU A 91 -3.74 7.95 5.06
CA GLU A 91 -3.51 9.19 5.82
C GLU A 91 -4.58 9.42 6.90
N ASN A 92 -5.85 9.19 6.55
CA ASN A 92 -6.99 9.36 7.46
C ASN A 92 -7.24 8.19 8.43
N TYR A 93 -6.64 7.02 8.20
CA TYR A 93 -6.78 5.88 9.10
C TYR A 93 -5.91 6.05 10.35
N GLU A 94 -6.53 6.43 11.47
CA GLU A 94 -5.82 6.67 12.73
C GLU A 94 -5.40 5.37 13.42
N HIS A 95 -4.09 5.15 13.55
CA HIS A 95 -3.52 4.10 14.39
C HIS A 95 -2.14 4.53 14.91
N GLU A 96 -1.89 4.31 16.20
CA GLU A 96 -0.60 4.63 16.81
C GLU A 96 0.46 3.62 16.38
N GLY A 97 1.64 4.10 15.98
CA GLY A 97 2.78 3.25 15.61
C GLY A 97 2.74 2.62 14.23
N TRP A 98 1.65 2.78 13.49
CA TRP A 98 1.56 2.29 12.12
C TRP A 98 1.99 3.36 11.12
N PHE A 99 2.79 2.93 10.16
CA PHE A 99 3.32 3.75 9.08
C PHE A 99 3.09 3.04 7.76
N ALA A 100 2.62 3.79 6.78
CA ALA A 100 2.51 3.32 5.41
C ALA A 100 3.76 3.76 4.64
N PHE A 101 4.36 2.86 3.87
CA PHE A 101 5.49 3.12 3.00
C PHE A 101 5.05 2.91 1.56
N LYS A 102 4.94 4.01 0.81
CA LYS A 102 4.67 4.01 -0.63
C LYS A 102 5.99 3.86 -1.36
N ILE A 103 6.29 2.64 -1.79
CA ILE A 103 7.49 2.30 -2.55
C ILE A 103 7.18 2.48 -4.02
N ILE A 104 7.88 3.40 -4.66
CA ILE A 104 7.82 3.64 -6.10
C ILE A 104 9.12 3.11 -6.69
N THR A 105 9.02 2.12 -7.56
CA THR A 105 10.19 1.60 -8.27
C THR A 105 10.23 2.05 -9.71
N GLY A 106 11.44 2.33 -10.21
CA GLY A 106 11.66 2.63 -11.62
C GLY A 106 11.86 1.38 -12.49
N PRO A 107 11.88 1.52 -13.82
CA PRO A 107 12.08 0.40 -14.76
C PRO A 107 13.40 -0.36 -14.58
N GLU A 108 14.37 0.22 -13.86
CA GLU A 108 15.64 -0.42 -13.52
C GLU A 108 15.51 -1.49 -12.41
N ALA A 109 14.37 -1.56 -11.71
CA ALA A 109 14.11 -2.54 -10.66
C ALA A 109 13.81 -3.97 -11.18
N GLY A 110 13.78 -4.16 -12.50
CA GLY A 110 13.66 -5.47 -13.15
C GLY A 110 12.23 -5.91 -13.50
N GLY A 111 11.23 -5.08 -13.26
CA GLY A 111 9.82 -5.29 -13.64
C GLY A 111 9.40 -4.51 -14.90
N PRO A 112 8.23 -4.82 -15.49
CA PRO A 112 7.70 -4.14 -16.67
C PRO A 112 7.10 -2.76 -16.30
N GLY A 113 7.94 -1.76 -16.06
CA GLY A 113 7.50 -0.38 -15.81
C GLY A 113 7.77 0.11 -14.40
N TYR A 114 7.07 1.17 -14.00
CA TYR A 114 7.08 1.64 -12.62
C TYR A 114 6.09 0.79 -11.82
N GLU A 115 6.54 0.19 -10.73
CA GLU A 115 5.65 -0.51 -9.79
C GLU A 115 5.53 0.33 -8.53
N THR A 116 4.29 0.65 -8.14
CA THR A 116 3.98 1.28 -6.85
C THR A 116 3.36 0.25 -5.91
N ALA A 117 3.90 0.16 -4.70
CA ALA A 117 3.40 -0.71 -3.65
C ALA A 117 3.32 0.06 -2.33
N TRP A 118 2.29 -0.19 -1.54
CA TRP A 118 2.14 0.37 -0.20
C TRP A 118 2.35 -0.74 0.81
N PHE A 119 3.21 -0.53 1.80
CA PHE A 119 3.41 -1.44 2.92
C PHE A 119 3.06 -0.77 4.22
N VAL A 120 2.18 -1.39 5.02
CA VAL A 120 1.85 -0.89 6.36
C VAL A 120 2.63 -1.70 7.39
N LEU A 121 3.42 -0.99 8.19
CA LEU A 121 4.25 -1.57 9.25
C LEU A 121 3.93 -0.95 10.61
N ASN A 122 3.94 -1.76 11.66
CA ASN A 122 4.01 -1.29 13.03
C ASN A 122 5.47 -1.13 13.47
N LEU A 123 5.92 0.10 13.68
CA LEU A 123 7.32 0.39 14.01
C LEU A 123 7.64 0.33 15.52
N PHE A 124 6.66 0.05 16.37
CA PHE A 124 6.82 0.00 17.83
C PHE A 124 6.55 -1.39 18.43
N GLU A 125 6.48 -2.42 17.60
CA GLU A 125 6.31 -3.82 18.05
C GLU A 125 7.61 -4.48 18.50
#